data_AF-A0A2Z6LU37-F1
#
_entry.id   AF-A0A2Z6LU37-F1
#
_cell.length_a   1.000
_cell.length_b   1.000
_cell.length_c   1.000
_cell.angle_alpha   90.00
_cell.angle_beta   90.00
_cell.angle_gamma   90.00
#
_symmetry.space_group_name_H-M   'P 1'
#
loop_
_entity.id
_entity.type
_entity.pdbx_description
1 polymer ?
#
loop_
_entity_poly.entity_id
_entity_poly.type
_entity_poly.pdbx_seq_one_letter_code
_entity_poly.pdbx_strand_id
1 'polypeptide(L)'
;MTGRNNVANLYGPAKIEGVFKIDPLGMTENWNKTALLVIDIQKDFIDQESPMRLKGAIDIVPNVIKAVEVARQRGIFIVWVIN
;
A
#
# COMPACT_ATOMS: atom_id res chain seq x y z
N MET A 1 10.88 -5.45 45.42
CA MET A 1 9.46 -5.25 45.06
C MET A 1 9.33 -3.83 44.50
N THR A 2 9.01 -3.53 43.25
CA THR A 2 8.51 -4.31 42.11
C THR A 2 8.73 -3.49 40.81
N GLY A 3 9.25 -4.15 39.77
CA GLY A 3 8.99 -3.94 38.33
C GLY A 3 8.89 -2.54 37.71
N ARG A 4 9.97 -2.07 37.05
CA ARG A 4 9.85 -1.29 35.82
C ARG A 4 10.40 -2.11 34.67
N ASN A 5 9.51 -2.79 33.94
CA ASN A 5 9.86 -3.53 32.74
C ASN A 5 10.10 -2.55 31.59
N ASN A 6 11.34 -2.08 31.44
CA ASN A 6 11.76 -1.36 30.24
C ASN A 6 11.93 -2.37 29.10
N VAL A 7 10.95 -2.44 28.21
CA VAL A 7 10.97 -3.22 26.95
C VAL A 7 11.97 -2.67 25.90
N ALA A 8 12.90 -1.80 26.30
CA ALA A 8 13.77 -1.06 25.40
C ALA A 8 15.03 -1.83 24.95
N ASN A 9 15.11 -3.15 25.14
CA ASN A 9 16.34 -3.92 24.88
C ASN A 9 16.15 -5.19 24.04
N LEU A 10 15.11 -5.28 23.21
CA LEU A 10 14.96 -6.41 22.28
C LEU A 10 15.66 -6.22 20.93
N TYR A 11 16.33 -5.09 20.72
CA TYR A 11 17.13 -4.82 19.53
C TYR A 11 18.49 -4.25 19.94
N GLY A 12 19.41 -5.14 20.31
CA GLY A 12 20.84 -4.80 20.32
C GLY A 12 21.29 -4.40 18.90
N PRO A 13 22.40 -3.65 18.76
CA PRO A 13 22.83 -3.16 17.46
C PRO A 13 23.27 -4.35 16.59
N ALA A 14 22.42 -4.75 15.65
CA ALA A 14 22.84 -5.57 14.53
C ALA A 14 23.91 -4.77 13.77
N LYS A 15 25.11 -5.34 13.68
CA LYS A 15 26.23 -4.77 12.92
C LYS A 15 25.89 -4.89 11.43
N ILE A 16 25.31 -3.84 10.86
CA ILE A 16 24.99 -3.78 9.43
C ILE A 16 26.18 -3.12 8.71
N GLU A 17 27.19 -3.92 8.37
CA GLU A 17 28.23 -3.49 7.43
C GLU A 17 27.64 -3.55 6.02
N GLY A 18 27.20 -2.38 5.55
CA GLY A 18 26.53 -2.20 4.28
C GLY A 18 25.51 -1.08 4.40
N VAL A 19 25.98 0.17 4.45
CA VAL A 19 25.15 1.36 4.49
C VAL A 19 24.34 1.41 3.18
N PHE A 20 23.14 0.83 3.18
CA PHE A 20 22.09 1.29 2.29
C PHE A 20 21.85 2.75 2.67
N LYS A 21 22.36 3.66 1.85
CA LYS A 21 21.95 5.06 1.91
C LYS A 21 20.45 5.08 1.64
N ILE A 22 19.67 5.16 2.70
CA ILE A 22 18.31 5.68 2.62
C ILE A 22 18.49 7.17 2.41
N ASP A 23 18.50 7.60 1.15
CA ASP A 23 18.50 9.01 0.81
C ASP A 23 17.15 9.60 1.27
N PRO A 24 17.10 10.40 2.36
CA PRO A 24 15.84 10.96 2.86
C PRO A 24 15.26 12.01 1.90
N LEU A 25 16.06 12.39 0.88
CA LEU A 25 15.80 13.38 -0.14
C LEU A 25 15.58 12.76 -1.54
N GLY A 26 15.75 11.45 -1.70
CA GLY A 26 15.41 10.73 -2.95
C GLY A 26 13.90 10.55 -3.15
N MET A 27 13.11 10.86 -2.10
CA MET A 27 11.65 10.83 -2.08
C MET A 27 11.06 12.23 -2.33
N THR A 28 11.70 13.07 -3.15
CA THR A 28 10.89 13.97 -3.98
C THR A 28 10.18 13.07 -4.99
N GLU A 29 9.12 12.42 -4.49
CA GLU A 29 8.30 11.46 -5.20
C GLU A 29 7.93 12.07 -6.55
N ASN A 30 8.53 11.54 -7.62
CA ASN A 30 8.22 11.96 -8.98
C ASN A 30 6.84 11.42 -9.33
N TRP A 31 5.79 11.93 -8.67
CA TRP A 31 4.39 11.60 -8.93
C TRP A 31 4.03 11.87 -10.40
N ASN A 32 4.75 12.78 -11.05
CA ASN A 32 4.68 13.04 -12.49
C ASN A 32 5.17 11.89 -13.39
N LYS A 33 5.83 10.88 -12.82
CA LYS A 33 6.26 9.63 -13.48
C LYS A 33 5.62 8.39 -12.84
N THR A 34 4.64 8.58 -11.97
CA THR A 34 3.90 7.52 -11.29
C THR A 34 2.49 7.45 -11.86
N ALA A 35 1.96 6.23 -11.97
CA ALA A 35 0.55 5.99 -12.25
C ALA A 35 0.01 4.94 -11.26
N LEU A 36 -1.27 5.06 -10.92
CA LEU A 36 -2.02 4.05 -10.18
C LEU A 36 -2.81 3.21 -11.19
N LEU A 37 -2.51 1.92 -11.26
CA LEU A 37 -3.26 0.96 -12.05
C LEU A 37 -4.30 0.27 -11.16
N VAL A 38 -5.57 0.35 -11.53
CA VAL A 38 -6.67 -0.39 -10.87
C VAL A 38 -7.22 -1.38 -11.87
N ILE A 39 -7.11 -2.67 -11.56
CA ILE A 39 -7.42 -3.79 -12.47
C ILE A 39 -8.63 -4.54 -11.94
N ASP A 40 -9.60 -4.81 -12.82
CA ASP A 40 -10.70 -5.77 -12.62
C ASP A 40 -11.49 -5.56 -11.30
N ILE A 41 -11.54 -4.33 -10.78
CA ILE A 41 -12.46 -3.91 -9.71
C ILE A 41 -13.85 -3.66 -10.31
N GLN A 42 -14.39 -4.67 -10.99
CA GLN A 42 -15.70 -4.67 -11.62
C GLN A 42 -16.68 -5.50 -10.77
N LYS A 43 -17.98 -5.24 -10.95
CA LYS A 43 -19.04 -5.96 -10.23
C LYS A 43 -18.94 -7.47 -10.40
N ASP A 44 -18.55 -7.93 -11.58
CA ASP A 44 -18.46 -9.36 -11.88
C ASP A 44 -17.43 -10.11 -11.01
N PHE A 45 -16.45 -9.42 -10.43
CA PHE A 45 -15.47 -10.04 -9.52
C PHE A 45 -15.82 -9.83 -8.04
N ILE A 46 -16.69 -8.87 -7.72
CA ILE A 46 -16.99 -8.43 -6.35
C ILE A 46 -18.36 -8.94 -5.88
N ASP A 47 -19.35 -8.94 -6.76
CA ASP A 47 -20.74 -9.23 -6.43
C ASP A 47 -20.90 -10.67 -5.94
N GLN A 48 -21.76 -10.85 -4.93
CA GLN A 48 -21.89 -12.13 -4.25
C GLN A 48 -22.55 -13.19 -5.13
N GLU A 49 -23.43 -12.73 -6.02
CA GLU A 49 -24.19 -13.55 -6.96
C GLU A 49 -23.47 -13.75 -8.31
N SER A 50 -22.28 -13.14 -8.47
CA SER A 50 -21.55 -13.27 -9.72
C SER A 50 -20.92 -14.66 -9.87
N PRO A 51 -21.03 -15.31 -11.04
CA PRO A 51 -20.35 -16.58 -11.31
C PRO A 51 -18.82 -16.45 -11.29
N MET A 52 -18.27 -15.25 -11.50
CA MET A 52 -16.82 -14.99 -11.52
C MET A 52 -16.29 -14.35 -10.24
N ARG A 53 -17.07 -14.42 -9.15
CA ARG A 53 -16.70 -13.82 -7.87
C ARG A 53 -15.34 -14.32 -7.37
N LEU A 54 -14.48 -13.37 -7.02
CA LEU A 54 -13.23 -13.65 -6.32
C LEU A 54 -13.45 -13.54 -4.80
N LYS A 55 -13.13 -14.62 -4.08
CA LYS A 55 -13.17 -14.60 -2.61
C LYS A 55 -12.17 -13.56 -2.09
N GLY A 56 -12.65 -12.60 -1.31
CA GLY A 56 -11.85 -11.50 -0.75
C GLY A 56 -11.79 -10.24 -1.61
N ALA A 57 -12.35 -10.23 -2.83
CA ALA A 57 -12.36 -9.03 -3.67
C ALA A 57 -13.14 -7.87 -3.03
N ILE A 58 -14.21 -8.17 -2.28
CA ILE A 58 -14.96 -7.14 -1.55
C ILE A 58 -14.10 -6.48 -0.45
N ASP A 59 -13.20 -7.24 0.18
CA ASP A 59 -12.40 -6.77 1.32
C ASP A 59 -11.30 -5.80 0.88
N ILE A 60 -10.90 -5.83 -0.40
CA ILE A 60 -9.88 -4.92 -0.94
C ILE A 60 -10.47 -3.60 -1.43
N VAL A 61 -11.78 -3.51 -1.64
CA VAL A 61 -12.46 -2.30 -2.16
C VAL A 61 -12.17 -1.07 -1.31
N PRO A 62 -12.25 -1.11 0.05
CA PRO A 62 -11.92 0.04 0.88
C PRO A 62 -10.48 0.53 0.73
N ASN A 63 -9.53 -0.37 0.46
CA ASN A 63 -8.13 -0.01 0.26
C ASN A 63 -7.89 0.59 -1.13
N VAL A 64 -8.57 0.07 -2.16
CA VAL A 64 -8.55 0.64 -3.50
C VAL A 64 -9.10 2.08 -3.49
N ILE A 65 -10.22 2.30 -2.79
CA ILE A 65 -10.81 3.65 -2.64
C ILE A 65 -9.78 4.61 -2.03
N LYS A 66 -9.15 4.23 -0.92
CA LYS A 66 -8.12 5.05 -0.27
C LYS A 66 -6.93 5.34 -1.20
N ALA A 67 -6.47 4.35 -1.95
CA ALA A 67 -5.36 4.54 -2.90
C ALA A 67 -5.74 5.51 -4.03
N VAL A 68 -6.96 5.41 -4.55
CA VAL A 68 -7.50 6.33 -5.58
C VAL A 68 -7.64 7.75 -5.04
N GLU A 69 -8.10 7.92 -3.79
CA GLU A 69 -8.18 9.23 -3.14
C GLU A 69 -6.80 9.88 -3.00
N VAL A 70 -5.81 9.13 -2.51
CA VAL A 70 -4.42 9.60 -2.39
C VAL A 70 -3.84 9.95 -3.76
N ALA A 71 -4.08 9.12 -4.79
CA ALA A 71 -3.61 9.38 -6.14
C ALA A 71 -4.22 10.67 -6.72
N ARG A 72 -5.52 10.89 -6.54
CA ARG A 72 -6.19 12.13 -6.96
C ARG A 72 -5.63 13.36 -6.24
N GLN A 73 -5.43 13.28 -4.92
CA GLN A 73 -4.86 14.37 -4.12
C GLN A 73 -3.44 14.76 -4.57
N ARG A 74 -2.68 13.78 -5.06
CA ARG A 74 -1.29 13.96 -5.50
C ARG A 74 -1.14 14.24 -6.99
N GLY A 75 -2.24 14.28 -7.75
CA GLY A 75 -2.21 14.45 -9.21
C GLY A 75 -1.58 13.27 -9.97
N ILE A 76 -1.57 12.07 -9.37
CA ILE A 76 -1.08 10.84 -9.99
C ILE A 76 -2.07 10.38 -11.05
N PHE A 77 -1.58 9.95 -12.21
CA PHE A 77 -2.43 9.42 -13.28
C PHE A 77 -3.06 8.09 -12.86
N ILE A 78 -4.38 7.94 -13.02
CA ILE A 78 -5.10 6.72 -12.64
C ILE A 78 -5.59 6.03 -13.91
N VAL A 79 -5.21 4.77 -14.07
CA VAL A 79 -5.64 3.92 -15.18
C VAL A 79 -6.55 2.84 -14.63
N TRP A 80 -7.79 2.81 -15.13
CA TRP A 80 -8.74 1.73 -14.88
C TRP A 80 -8.62 0.73 -16.02
N VAL A 81 -8.20 -0.49 -15.70
CA VAL A 81 -8.19 -1.59 -16.64
C VAL A 81 -9.45 -2.40 -16.40
N ILE A 82 -10.19 -2.58 -17.49
CA ILE A 82 -11.39 -3.41 -17.57
C ILE A 82 -11.14 -4.45 -18.64
N ASN A 83 -11.60 -5.68 -18.38
CA ASN A 83 -11.52 -6.81 -19.30
C ASN A 83 -12.92 -7.39 -19.56
#